data_AF-A0A969B276-F1
#
_entry.id   AF-A0A969B276-F1
#
_cell.length_a   1.000
_cell.length_b   1.000
_cell.length_c   1.000
_cell.angle_alpha   90.00
_cell.angle_beta   90.00
_cell.angle_gamma   90.00
#
_symmetry.space_group_name_H-M   'P 1'
#
loop_
_entity.id
_entity.type
_entity.pdbx_description
1 polymer ?
#
loop_
_entity_poly.entity_id
_entity_poly.type
_entity_poly.pdbx_seq_one_letter_code
_entity_poly.pdbx_strand_id
1 'polypeptide(L)'
;MSKYNTKTVSPVQRAVSHEGGLAYTQTPEKELVGLLTTGIQNSFYETEGVREKRLKELIDQVAKKDKKFAAQALVYAREVFGQRTVTHLGAVNLLPSLSGDPLAKRFFSKRVRGKNSGGIVYRLDDMTEILACYLAKNGENAPIPNSLKKGFKDAIENADKYQLAKYQMKGKTISLVDIVNLVHPKETSVQGFVDIDVDEYKKSVEGTKFAKEEIHSADGNYRISTLRALVLGLLKQFNTVEDKNTSTGQEIAAAV
;
A
#
# COMPACT_ATOMS: atom_id res chain seq x y z
N MET A 1 -0.09 -9.11 52.31
CA MET A 1 0.52 -9.14 50.96
C MET A 1 1.40 -7.91 50.79
N SER A 2 2.58 -8.05 50.19
CA SER A 2 3.48 -6.93 49.89
C SER A 2 2.80 -5.98 48.89
N LYS A 3 2.54 -4.73 49.31
CA LYS A 3 1.84 -3.72 48.52
C LYS A 3 2.74 -3.03 47.48
N TYR A 4 4.05 -2.99 47.74
CA TYR A 4 5.01 -2.19 46.97
C TYR A 4 6.19 -3.00 46.42
N ASN A 5 6.48 -4.18 46.99
CA ASN A 5 7.55 -5.06 46.52
C ASN A 5 6.93 -6.37 46.02
N THR A 6 6.27 -6.30 44.87
CA THR A 6 5.65 -7.46 44.21
C THR A 6 6.67 -8.16 43.31
N LYS A 7 6.54 -9.48 43.19
CA LYS A 7 7.40 -10.27 42.32
C LYS A 7 7.20 -9.84 40.88
N THR A 8 8.27 -9.43 40.22
CA THR A 8 8.25 -9.15 38.78
C THR A 8 7.94 -10.45 38.03
N VAL A 9 6.83 -10.46 37.29
CA VAL A 9 6.48 -11.58 36.43
C VAL A 9 7.24 -11.41 35.12
N SER A 10 7.99 -12.44 34.72
CA SER A 10 8.66 -12.45 33.42
C SER A 10 7.63 -12.27 32.30
N PRO A 11 7.89 -11.42 31.28
CA PRO A 11 6.99 -11.31 30.13
C PRO A 11 6.99 -12.56 29.25
N VAL A 12 7.97 -13.46 29.46
CA VAL A 12 8.10 -14.76 28.81
C VAL A 12 7.80 -15.87 29.82
N GLN A 13 6.91 -16.78 29.44
CA GLN A 13 6.45 -17.90 30.25
C GLN A 13 6.84 -19.23 29.61
N ARG A 14 6.89 -20.31 30.41
CA ARG A 14 7.05 -21.67 29.86
C ARG A 14 5.81 -22.03 29.04
N ALA A 15 6.03 -22.69 27.92
CA ALA A 15 5.00 -23.17 27.01
C ALA A 15 5.34 -24.60 26.56
N VAL A 16 4.41 -25.21 25.84
CA VAL A 16 4.59 -26.51 25.20
C VAL A 16 4.43 -26.32 23.71
N SER A 17 5.37 -26.85 22.93
CA SER A 17 5.32 -26.84 21.46
C SER A 17 4.23 -27.79 20.94
N HIS A 18 3.92 -27.72 19.65
CA HIS A 18 2.94 -28.63 19.02
C HIS A 18 3.29 -30.12 19.17
N GLU A 19 4.59 -30.46 19.29
CA GLU A 19 5.09 -31.84 19.49
C GLU A 19 5.33 -32.19 20.98
N GLY A 20 4.77 -31.41 21.91
CA GLY A 20 4.89 -31.71 23.35
C GLY A 20 6.23 -31.32 23.99
N GLY A 21 7.19 -30.80 23.22
CA GLY A 21 8.48 -30.33 23.75
C GLY A 21 8.37 -29.04 24.57
N LEU A 22 9.26 -28.89 25.56
CA LEU A 22 9.36 -27.68 26.39
C LEU A 22 9.77 -26.46 25.55
N ALA A 23 9.01 -25.37 25.68
CA ALA A 23 9.23 -24.13 24.96
C ALA A 23 8.99 -22.91 25.85
N TYR A 24 9.11 -21.73 25.25
CA TYR A 24 8.83 -20.45 25.90
C TYR A 24 7.95 -19.58 25.00
N THR A 25 7.08 -18.77 25.60
CA THR A 25 6.30 -17.77 24.87
C THR A 25 7.20 -16.65 24.35
N GLN A 26 6.72 -15.91 23.35
CA GLN A 26 7.36 -14.68 22.92
C GLN A 26 6.65 -13.47 23.52
N THR A 27 7.35 -12.34 23.60
CA THR A 27 6.68 -11.05 23.85
C THR A 27 5.84 -10.69 22.61
N PRO A 28 4.68 -10.04 22.75
CA PRO A 28 3.83 -9.69 21.61
C PRO A 28 4.57 -8.95 20.49
N GLU A 29 5.52 -8.08 20.83
CA GLU A 29 6.35 -7.35 19.87
C GLU A 29 7.25 -8.26 19.03
N LYS A 30 7.86 -9.28 19.66
CA LYS A 30 8.74 -10.26 18.97
C LYS A 30 7.92 -11.20 18.11
N GLU A 31 6.79 -11.65 18.64
CA GLU A 31 5.88 -12.53 17.93
C GLU A 31 5.30 -11.83 16.69
N LEU A 32 4.91 -10.56 16.81
CA LEU A 32 4.46 -9.76 15.69
C LEU A 32 5.52 -9.67 14.59
N VAL A 33 6.78 -9.37 14.94
CA VAL A 33 7.88 -9.31 13.96
C VAL A 33 8.14 -10.68 13.33
N GLY A 34 8.11 -11.77 14.10
CA GLY A 34 8.26 -13.13 13.58
C GLY A 34 7.15 -13.50 12.59
N LEU A 35 5.90 -13.18 12.91
CA LEU A 35 4.74 -13.42 12.04
C LEU A 35 4.81 -12.56 10.77
N LEU A 36 5.22 -11.30 10.89
CA LEU A 36 5.42 -10.41 9.74
C LEU A 36 6.51 -10.93 8.80
N THR A 37 7.58 -11.53 9.33
CA THR A 37 8.68 -12.06 8.54
C THR A 37 8.29 -13.33 7.78
N THR A 38 7.47 -14.17 8.41
CA THR A 38 7.07 -15.49 7.87
C THR A 38 5.80 -15.44 7.02
N GLY A 39 4.96 -14.41 7.18
CA GLY A 39 3.69 -14.28 6.47
C GLY A 39 2.54 -15.04 7.13
N ILE A 40 1.36 -15.01 6.52
CA ILE A 40 0.11 -15.59 7.08
C ILE A 40 -0.33 -16.87 6.37
N GLN A 41 0.39 -17.35 5.36
CA GLN A 41 0.04 -18.58 4.64
C GLN A 41 0.05 -19.81 5.57
N ASN A 42 -0.62 -20.88 5.13
CA ASN A 42 -0.58 -22.18 5.81
C ASN A 42 0.87 -22.61 6.11
N SER A 43 1.07 -23.12 7.31
CA SER A 43 2.31 -23.74 7.77
C SER A 43 2.03 -25.15 8.26
N PHE A 44 3.07 -25.90 8.62
CA PHE A 44 2.93 -27.31 9.04
C PHE A 44 1.92 -27.52 10.19
N TYR A 45 1.88 -26.59 11.16
CA TYR A 45 1.03 -26.71 12.35
C TYR A 45 -0.16 -25.74 12.38
N GLU A 46 -0.26 -24.82 11.41
CA GLU A 46 -1.20 -23.70 11.49
C GLU A 46 -1.80 -23.38 10.13
N THR A 47 -3.11 -23.18 10.13
CA THR A 47 -3.82 -22.69 8.95
C THR A 47 -3.70 -21.17 8.83
N GLU A 48 -3.93 -20.67 7.62
CA GLU A 48 -3.93 -19.24 7.30
C GLU A 48 -4.90 -18.45 8.20
N GLY A 49 -6.14 -18.92 8.35
CA GLY A 49 -7.12 -18.24 9.22
C GLY A 49 -6.71 -18.14 10.69
N VAL A 50 -5.98 -19.13 11.22
CA VAL A 50 -5.43 -19.06 12.59
C VAL A 50 -4.35 -17.97 12.69
N ARG A 51 -3.49 -17.88 11.67
CA ARG A 51 -2.41 -16.88 11.61
C ARG A 51 -2.94 -15.48 11.37
N GLU A 52 -3.99 -15.31 10.56
CA GLU A 52 -4.68 -14.03 10.37
C GLU A 52 -5.30 -13.51 11.67
N LYS A 53 -6.01 -14.38 12.40
CA LYS A 53 -6.59 -14.04 13.69
C LYS A 53 -5.50 -13.60 14.68
N ARG A 54 -4.39 -14.35 14.73
CA ARG A 54 -3.24 -14.02 15.58
C ARG A 54 -2.58 -12.70 15.19
N LEU A 55 -2.43 -12.42 13.89
CA LEU A 55 -1.91 -11.13 13.43
C LEU A 55 -2.77 -9.98 13.96
N LYS A 56 -4.09 -10.11 13.87
CA LYS A 56 -5.01 -9.09 14.41
C LYS A 56 -4.81 -8.92 15.92
N GLU A 57 -4.80 -10.01 16.68
CA GLU A 57 -4.64 -9.98 18.14
C GLU A 57 -3.31 -9.34 18.56
N LEU A 58 -2.21 -9.70 17.89
CA LEU A 58 -0.89 -9.14 18.15
C LEU A 58 -0.85 -7.63 17.83
N ILE A 59 -1.43 -7.21 16.71
CA ILE A 59 -1.52 -5.79 16.35
C ILE A 59 -2.34 -5.03 17.41
N ASP A 60 -3.50 -5.55 17.81
CA ASP A 60 -4.35 -4.92 18.82
C ASP A 60 -3.62 -4.80 20.18
N GLN A 61 -2.89 -5.83 20.59
CA GLN A 61 -2.11 -5.83 21.83
C GLN A 61 -0.94 -4.85 21.78
N VAL A 62 -0.13 -4.92 20.72
CA VAL A 62 1.06 -4.07 20.56
C VAL A 62 0.64 -2.61 20.38
N ALA A 63 -0.39 -2.32 19.59
CA ALA A 63 -0.83 -0.95 19.34
C ALA A 63 -1.44 -0.26 20.57
N LYS A 64 -2.03 -1.01 21.51
CA LYS A 64 -2.48 -0.49 22.81
C LYS A 64 -1.33 0.08 23.64
N LYS A 65 -0.14 -0.53 23.53
CA LYS A 65 1.07 -0.10 24.25
C LYS A 65 1.87 0.93 23.45
N ASP A 66 2.12 0.62 22.18
CA ASP A 66 2.89 1.45 21.26
C ASP A 66 2.44 1.24 19.80
N LYS A 67 1.47 2.05 19.37
CA LYS A 67 1.01 2.10 17.96
C LYS A 67 2.11 2.51 16.97
N LYS A 68 3.12 3.27 17.41
CA LYS A 68 4.24 3.66 16.54
C LYS A 68 5.12 2.45 16.24
N PHE A 69 5.39 1.61 17.24
CA PHE A 69 6.10 0.36 17.04
C PHE A 69 5.35 -0.54 16.05
N ALA A 70 4.04 -0.75 16.22
CA ALA A 70 3.24 -1.57 15.31
C ALA A 70 3.31 -1.04 13.85
N ALA A 71 3.17 0.28 13.67
CA ALA A 71 3.30 0.92 12.37
C ALA A 71 4.70 0.73 11.76
N GLN A 72 5.76 0.91 12.55
CA GLN A 72 7.14 0.74 12.10
C GLN A 72 7.46 -0.72 11.74
N ALA A 73 6.96 -1.69 12.50
CA ALA A 73 7.13 -3.11 12.20
C ALA A 73 6.52 -3.48 10.85
N LEU A 74 5.31 -2.99 10.54
CA LEU A 74 4.66 -3.20 9.25
C LEU A 74 5.42 -2.57 8.08
N VAL A 75 5.87 -1.32 8.24
CA VAL A 75 6.69 -0.63 7.23
C VAL A 75 8.02 -1.36 7.01
N TYR A 76 8.68 -1.78 8.09
CA TYR A 76 9.94 -2.52 8.02
C TYR A 76 9.77 -3.85 7.31
N ALA A 77 8.73 -4.63 7.66
CA ALA A 77 8.45 -5.90 7.00
C ALA A 77 8.15 -5.73 5.50
N ARG A 78 7.42 -4.66 5.15
CA ARG A 78 7.09 -4.35 3.75
C ARG A 78 8.33 -4.01 2.93
N GLU A 79 9.22 -3.19 3.49
CA GLU A 79 10.41 -2.67 2.81
C GLU A 79 11.58 -3.66 2.79
N VAL A 80 11.89 -4.27 3.94
CA VAL A 80 13.10 -5.09 4.12
C VAL A 80 12.85 -6.54 3.72
N PHE A 81 11.72 -7.12 4.15
CA PHE A 81 11.38 -8.51 3.82
C PHE A 81 10.58 -8.63 2.52
N GLY A 82 10.09 -7.52 1.96
CA GLY A 82 9.29 -7.52 0.73
C GLY A 82 7.89 -8.13 0.90
N GLN A 83 7.45 -8.31 2.14
CA GLN A 83 6.18 -8.95 2.50
C GLN A 83 5.00 -8.10 2.01
N ARG A 84 3.98 -8.74 1.44
CA ARG A 84 2.81 -8.04 0.87
C ARG A 84 1.56 -8.33 1.68
N THR A 85 1.02 -9.54 1.52
CA THR A 85 -0.28 -9.94 2.09
C THR A 85 -0.37 -9.68 3.59
N VAL A 86 0.63 -10.16 4.36
CA VAL A 86 0.64 -9.96 5.82
C VAL A 86 0.72 -8.47 6.22
N THR A 87 1.48 -7.66 5.46
CA THR A 87 1.62 -6.23 5.77
C THR A 87 0.37 -5.43 5.39
N HIS A 88 -0.32 -5.79 4.30
CA HIS A 88 -1.54 -5.11 3.87
C HIS A 88 -2.71 -5.44 4.81
N LEU A 89 -2.88 -6.72 5.17
CA LEU A 89 -3.84 -7.12 6.19
C LEU A 89 -3.51 -6.45 7.54
N GLY A 90 -2.23 -6.42 7.92
CA GLY A 90 -1.78 -5.74 9.13
C GLY A 90 -2.07 -4.23 9.11
N ALA A 91 -1.92 -3.57 7.97
CA ALA A 91 -2.24 -2.15 7.81
C ALA A 91 -3.73 -1.87 8.06
N VAL A 92 -4.62 -2.75 7.55
CA VAL A 92 -6.07 -2.67 7.79
C VAL A 92 -6.40 -2.95 9.25
N ASN A 93 -5.76 -3.96 9.86
CA ASN A 93 -5.96 -4.30 11.27
C ASN A 93 -5.47 -3.19 12.22
N LEU A 94 -4.43 -2.44 11.86
CA LEU A 94 -3.89 -1.33 12.65
C LEU A 94 -4.75 -0.06 12.54
N LEU A 95 -5.55 0.08 11.48
CA LEU A 95 -6.30 1.29 11.17
C LEU A 95 -7.20 1.79 12.33
N PRO A 96 -7.96 0.93 13.05
CA PRO A 96 -8.77 1.37 14.20
C PRO A 96 -7.93 2.02 15.31
N SER A 97 -6.72 1.50 15.57
CA SER A 97 -5.81 2.04 16.61
C SER A 97 -5.17 3.38 16.22
N LEU A 98 -5.23 3.76 14.94
CA LEU A 98 -4.73 5.02 14.41
C LEU A 98 -5.86 6.07 14.21
N SER A 99 -7.10 5.77 14.60
CA SER A 99 -8.21 6.71 14.45
C SER A 99 -7.96 8.00 15.22
N GLY A 100 -8.12 9.15 14.55
CA GLY A 100 -7.83 10.47 15.10
C GLY A 100 -6.34 10.80 15.28
N ASP A 101 -5.43 9.87 14.98
CA ASP A 101 -4.00 10.07 15.16
C ASP A 101 -3.33 10.68 13.91
N PRO A 102 -2.51 11.75 14.03
CA PRO A 102 -1.71 12.28 12.93
C PRO A 102 -0.82 11.24 12.22
N LEU A 103 -0.37 10.21 12.93
CA LEU A 103 0.40 9.08 12.40
C LEU A 103 -0.34 8.36 11.27
N ALA A 104 -1.67 8.30 11.31
CA ALA A 104 -2.47 7.54 10.35
C ALA A 104 -2.23 8.01 8.91
N LYS A 105 -2.23 9.33 8.68
CA LYS A 105 -1.96 9.90 7.35
C LYS A 105 -0.58 9.49 6.85
N ARG A 106 0.43 9.63 7.72
CA ARG A 106 1.83 9.31 7.38
C ARG A 106 2.01 7.82 7.13
N PHE A 107 1.33 6.96 7.89
CA PHE A 107 1.45 5.52 7.75
C PHE A 107 0.98 5.02 6.38
N PHE A 108 -0.10 5.56 5.82
CA PHE A 108 -0.60 5.17 4.48
C PHE A 108 0.04 5.96 3.33
N SER A 109 1.05 6.79 3.59
CA SER A 109 1.70 7.63 2.59
C SER A 109 2.77 6.88 1.77
N LYS A 110 3.35 7.51 0.75
CA LYS A 110 4.42 6.92 -0.06
C LYS A 110 5.60 6.51 0.81
N ARG A 111 6.19 5.32 0.58
CA ARG A 111 7.51 4.99 1.12
C ARG A 111 8.60 5.65 0.28
N VAL A 112 9.53 6.35 0.92
CA VAL A 112 10.73 6.86 0.26
C VAL A 112 11.82 5.80 0.33
N ARG A 113 12.22 5.25 -0.82
CA ARG A 113 13.21 4.16 -0.87
C ARG A 113 14.58 4.63 -0.41
N GLY A 114 15.27 3.78 0.35
CA GLY A 114 16.61 4.08 0.88
C GLY A 114 16.62 5.15 1.98
N LYS A 115 15.45 5.67 2.39
CA LYS A 115 15.31 6.63 3.49
C LYS A 115 14.33 6.09 4.51
N ASN A 116 14.58 6.36 5.78
CA ASN A 116 13.65 6.01 6.86
C ASN A 116 12.47 7.01 6.96
N SER A 117 11.78 7.25 5.85
CA SER A 117 10.70 8.23 5.76
C SER A 117 9.55 7.74 4.87
N GLY A 118 8.39 8.35 5.08
CA GLY A 118 7.16 7.95 4.40
C GLY A 118 6.37 6.86 5.14
N GLY A 119 5.46 6.22 4.41
CA GLY A 119 4.53 5.23 4.91
C GLY A 119 4.77 3.81 4.37
N ILE A 120 3.72 2.99 4.40
CA ILE A 120 3.71 1.58 4.02
C ILE A 120 3.61 1.36 2.51
N VAL A 121 3.19 2.37 1.73
CA VAL A 121 2.99 2.23 0.29
C VAL A 121 4.35 2.20 -0.43
N TYR A 122 4.90 1.00 -0.61
CA TYR A 122 6.19 0.78 -1.27
C TYR A 122 6.07 0.75 -2.80
N ARG A 123 4.94 0.24 -3.31
CA ARG A 123 4.51 0.29 -4.71
C ARG A 123 3.05 0.71 -4.78
N LEU A 124 2.60 1.24 -5.92
CA LEU A 124 1.23 1.72 -6.03
C LEU A 124 0.19 0.60 -6.00
N ASP A 125 0.54 -0.63 -6.39
CA ASP A 125 -0.33 -1.80 -6.25
C ASP A 125 -0.56 -2.21 -4.78
N ASP A 126 0.27 -1.74 -3.85
CA ASP A 126 0.03 -1.94 -2.42
C ASP A 126 -1.25 -1.18 -1.98
N MET A 127 -1.57 -0.03 -2.61
CA MET A 127 -2.79 0.73 -2.30
C MET A 127 -4.06 -0.02 -2.71
N THR A 128 -4.06 -0.63 -3.90
CA THR A 128 -5.21 -1.41 -4.40
C THR A 128 -5.48 -2.60 -3.51
N GLU A 129 -4.43 -3.28 -3.04
CA GLU A 129 -4.55 -4.44 -2.17
C GLU A 129 -5.02 -4.04 -0.75
N ILE A 130 -4.49 -2.95 -0.19
CA ILE A 130 -4.93 -2.43 1.11
C ILE A 130 -6.42 -2.01 1.04
N LEU A 131 -6.84 -1.34 -0.03
CA LEU A 131 -8.23 -0.94 -0.20
C LEU A 131 -9.15 -2.16 -0.38
N ALA A 132 -8.75 -3.15 -1.19
CA ALA A 132 -9.50 -4.38 -1.38
C ALA A 132 -9.65 -5.15 -0.07
N CYS A 133 -8.57 -5.30 0.70
CA CYS A 133 -8.59 -5.90 2.02
C CYS A 133 -9.51 -5.12 2.98
N TYR A 134 -9.46 -3.79 2.96
CA TYR A 134 -10.34 -2.95 3.78
C TYR A 134 -11.82 -3.19 3.45
N LEU A 135 -12.19 -3.17 2.17
CA LEU A 135 -13.57 -3.40 1.73
C LEU A 135 -14.04 -4.82 2.01
N ALA A 136 -13.21 -5.84 1.77
CA ALA A 136 -13.54 -7.22 2.10
C ALA A 136 -13.84 -7.42 3.60
N LYS A 137 -13.15 -6.66 4.46
CA LYS A 137 -13.32 -6.74 5.92
C LYS A 137 -14.45 -5.89 6.50
N ASN A 138 -14.87 -4.84 5.81
CA ASN A 138 -15.83 -3.85 6.33
C ASN A 138 -17.11 -3.73 5.48
N GLY A 139 -17.17 -4.42 4.33
CA GLY A 139 -18.24 -4.34 3.35
C GLY A 139 -17.88 -3.47 2.14
N GLU A 140 -18.43 -3.79 0.97
CA GLU A 140 -18.16 -3.09 -0.31
C GLU A 140 -18.52 -1.60 -0.27
N ASN A 141 -19.53 -1.22 0.52
CA ASN A 141 -20.00 0.15 0.68
C ASN A 141 -19.44 0.84 1.93
N ALA A 142 -18.41 0.27 2.57
CA ALA A 142 -17.83 0.85 3.78
C ALA A 142 -17.25 2.25 3.50
N PRO A 143 -17.48 3.23 4.40
CA PRO A 143 -16.93 4.57 4.22
C PRO A 143 -15.41 4.56 4.34
N ILE A 144 -14.72 4.99 3.29
CA ILE A 144 -13.25 4.96 3.28
C ILE A 144 -12.66 6.02 4.24
N PRO A 145 -11.79 5.63 5.19
CA PRO A 145 -11.17 6.54 6.16
C PRO A 145 -10.36 7.66 5.49
N ASN A 146 -10.46 8.87 6.05
CA ASN A 146 -9.73 10.04 5.54
C ASN A 146 -8.20 9.89 5.61
N SER A 147 -7.68 9.14 6.58
CA SER A 147 -6.25 8.84 6.68
C SER A 147 -5.73 8.05 5.48
N LEU A 148 -6.50 7.03 5.07
CA LEU A 148 -6.21 6.20 3.91
C LEU A 148 -6.30 7.02 2.62
N LYS A 149 -7.39 7.79 2.43
CA LYS A 149 -7.53 8.70 1.26
C LYS A 149 -6.39 9.71 1.16
N LYS A 150 -6.03 10.36 2.27
CA LYS A 150 -4.93 11.36 2.30
C LYS A 150 -3.56 10.72 2.08
N GLY A 151 -3.31 9.52 2.62
CA GLY A 151 -2.07 8.78 2.40
C GLY A 151 -1.92 8.31 0.95
N PHE A 152 -2.98 7.77 0.36
CA PHE A 152 -2.97 7.32 -1.03
C PHE A 152 -2.85 8.49 -2.01
N LYS A 153 -3.47 9.62 -1.69
CA LYS A 153 -3.26 10.88 -2.43
C LYS A 153 -1.78 11.26 -2.47
N ASP A 154 -1.12 11.28 -1.31
CA ASP A 154 0.32 11.54 -1.21
C ASP A 154 1.16 10.54 -2.01
N ALA A 155 0.77 9.26 -2.00
CA ALA A 155 1.45 8.22 -2.77
C ALA A 155 1.37 8.41 -4.28
N ILE A 156 0.25 8.93 -4.80
CA ILE A 156 0.05 9.20 -6.23
C ILE A 156 0.73 10.52 -6.63
N GLU A 157 0.60 11.57 -5.82
CA GLU A 157 1.22 12.88 -6.09
C GLU A 157 2.76 12.79 -6.16
N ASN A 158 3.36 11.84 -5.44
CA ASN A 158 4.80 11.57 -5.44
C ASN A 158 5.21 10.35 -6.29
N ALA A 159 4.33 9.85 -7.16
CA ALA A 159 4.67 8.78 -8.10
C ALA A 159 5.25 9.35 -9.40
N ASP A 160 6.25 8.66 -9.94
CA ASP A 160 6.77 8.94 -11.28
C ASP A 160 5.87 8.32 -12.38
N LYS A 161 6.12 8.72 -13.63
CA LYS A 161 5.43 8.22 -14.83
C LYS A 161 5.46 6.69 -14.94
N TYR A 162 6.59 6.07 -14.63
CA TYR A 162 6.77 4.62 -14.73
C TYR A 162 5.90 3.88 -13.73
N GLN A 163 5.82 4.35 -12.49
CA GLN A 163 5.01 3.76 -11.44
C GLN A 163 3.52 3.83 -11.79
N LEU A 164 3.06 4.99 -12.28
CA LEU A 164 1.68 5.17 -12.76
C LEU A 164 1.38 4.21 -13.91
N ALA A 165 2.29 4.06 -14.87
CA ALA A 165 2.08 3.19 -16.02
C ALA A 165 2.18 1.69 -15.67
N LYS A 166 3.06 1.29 -14.76
CA LYS A 166 3.28 -0.12 -14.40
C LYS A 166 2.19 -0.69 -13.50
N TYR A 167 1.78 0.07 -12.49
CA TYR A 167 0.89 -0.40 -11.43
C TYR A 167 -0.55 0.07 -11.65
N GLN A 168 -1.01 0.12 -12.91
CA GLN A 168 -2.39 0.52 -13.23
C GLN A 168 -3.43 -0.48 -12.72
N MET A 169 -3.05 -1.75 -12.59
CA MET A 169 -3.92 -2.84 -12.15
C MET A 169 -5.19 -2.97 -13.02
N LYS A 170 -5.05 -2.77 -14.34
CA LYS A 170 -6.15 -2.93 -15.31
C LYS A 170 -6.74 -4.34 -15.19
N GLY A 171 -8.07 -4.42 -15.18
CA GLY A 171 -8.82 -5.69 -15.09
C GLY A 171 -8.94 -6.28 -13.68
N LYS A 172 -8.41 -5.63 -12.64
CA LYS A 172 -8.67 -6.02 -11.25
C LYS A 172 -9.93 -5.34 -10.70
N THR A 173 -10.50 -5.93 -9.64
CA THR A 173 -11.66 -5.37 -8.91
C THR A 173 -11.44 -3.94 -8.44
N ILE A 174 -10.20 -3.61 -8.06
CA ILE A 174 -9.78 -2.26 -7.74
C ILE A 174 -8.55 -1.93 -8.58
N SER A 175 -8.71 -0.97 -9.48
CA SER A 175 -7.64 -0.44 -10.32
C SER A 175 -7.00 0.80 -9.70
N LEU A 176 -5.87 1.24 -10.23
CA LEU A 176 -5.26 2.50 -9.84
C LEU A 176 -6.15 3.70 -10.21
N VAL A 177 -6.89 3.60 -11.32
CA VAL A 177 -7.84 4.65 -11.76
C VAL A 177 -8.95 4.85 -10.72
N ASP A 178 -9.45 3.76 -10.13
CA ASP A 178 -10.46 3.83 -9.06
C ASP A 178 -9.94 4.59 -7.84
N ILE A 179 -8.68 4.37 -7.47
CA ILE A 179 -8.05 5.10 -6.36
C ILE A 179 -7.85 6.58 -6.72
N VAL A 180 -7.41 6.88 -7.95
CA VAL A 180 -7.28 8.27 -8.42
C VAL A 180 -8.63 9.00 -8.35
N ASN A 181 -9.70 8.35 -8.79
CA ASN A 181 -11.05 8.88 -8.71
C ASN A 181 -11.54 9.02 -7.26
N LEU A 182 -11.10 8.15 -6.35
CA LEU A 182 -11.44 8.21 -4.92
C LEU A 182 -10.76 9.36 -4.18
N VAL A 183 -9.51 9.70 -4.53
CA VAL A 183 -8.68 10.63 -3.73
C VAL A 183 -8.42 11.97 -4.39
N HIS A 184 -8.72 12.10 -5.68
CA HIS A 184 -8.52 13.31 -6.49
C HIS A 184 -7.13 13.95 -6.27
N PRO A 185 -6.03 13.26 -6.65
CA PRO A 185 -4.68 13.79 -6.51
C PRO A 185 -4.45 14.97 -7.46
N LYS A 186 -3.52 15.85 -7.09
CA LYS A 186 -3.05 16.92 -7.98
C LYS A 186 -2.00 16.37 -8.93
N GLU A 187 -1.94 16.97 -10.11
CA GLU A 187 -0.87 16.75 -11.05
C GLU A 187 0.43 17.35 -10.51
N THR A 188 1.54 16.63 -10.64
CA THR A 188 2.87 17.07 -10.17
C THR A 188 3.90 16.94 -11.29
N SER A 189 4.97 17.73 -11.21
CA SER A 189 6.06 17.70 -12.20
C SER A 189 6.76 16.33 -12.29
N VAL A 190 6.79 15.58 -11.19
CA VAL A 190 7.40 14.24 -11.09
C VAL A 190 6.71 13.22 -12.02
N GLN A 191 5.41 13.40 -12.26
CA GLN A 191 4.61 12.52 -13.10
C GLN A 191 4.88 12.76 -14.60
N GLY A 192 5.36 13.95 -14.97
CA GLY A 192 5.64 14.33 -16.34
C GLY A 192 4.41 14.30 -17.26
N PHE A 193 4.69 14.24 -18.55
CA PHE A 193 3.70 14.30 -19.62
C PHE A 193 3.82 13.08 -20.57
N VAL A 194 2.76 12.85 -21.32
CA VAL A 194 2.69 11.90 -22.42
C VAL A 194 2.11 12.59 -23.64
N ASP A 195 2.58 12.20 -24.81
CA ASP A 195 2.02 12.61 -26.09
C ASP A 195 1.02 11.55 -26.54
N ILE A 196 -0.20 11.96 -26.82
CA ILE A 196 -1.30 11.10 -27.26
C ILE A 196 -1.82 11.62 -28.59
N ASP A 197 -2.16 10.72 -29.50
CA ASP A 197 -2.77 11.05 -30.78
C ASP A 197 -4.05 11.88 -30.59
N VAL A 198 -4.22 12.91 -31.42
CA VAL A 198 -5.34 13.85 -31.31
C VAL A 198 -6.70 13.16 -31.46
N ASP A 199 -6.82 12.19 -32.36
CA ASP A 199 -8.08 11.48 -32.60
C ASP A 199 -8.38 10.50 -31.47
N GLU A 200 -7.36 9.82 -30.94
CA GLU A 200 -7.49 8.97 -29.76
C GLU A 200 -7.94 9.79 -28.54
N TYR A 201 -7.29 10.94 -28.30
CA TYR A 201 -7.66 11.82 -27.20
C TYR A 201 -9.10 12.33 -27.32
N LYS A 202 -9.49 12.85 -28.50
CA LYS A 202 -10.85 13.37 -28.74
C LYS A 202 -11.93 12.31 -28.48
N LYS A 203 -11.69 11.06 -28.90
CA LYS A 203 -12.59 9.93 -28.61
C LYS A 203 -12.70 9.66 -27.11
N SER A 204 -11.58 9.68 -26.39
CA SER A 204 -11.58 9.40 -24.95
C SER A 204 -12.16 10.51 -24.08
N VAL A 205 -12.18 11.76 -24.54
CA VAL A 205 -12.77 12.88 -23.78
C VAL A 205 -14.24 13.13 -24.09
N GLU A 206 -14.82 12.49 -25.09
CA GLU A 206 -16.22 12.66 -25.47
C GLU A 206 -17.15 12.43 -24.28
N GLY A 207 -18.06 13.37 -24.00
CA GLY A 207 -18.97 13.31 -22.85
C GLY A 207 -18.32 13.57 -21.48
N THR A 208 -17.01 13.80 -21.41
CA THR A 208 -16.32 14.17 -20.17
C THR A 208 -16.16 15.68 -20.01
N LYS A 209 -15.78 16.13 -18.81
CA LYS A 209 -15.45 17.54 -18.55
C LYS A 209 -14.28 18.07 -19.39
N PHE A 210 -13.44 17.18 -19.93
CA PHE A 210 -12.25 17.53 -20.70
C PHE A 210 -12.54 17.81 -22.18
N ALA A 211 -13.75 17.51 -22.67
CA ALA A 211 -14.13 17.72 -24.07
C ALA A 211 -14.03 19.19 -24.53
N LYS A 212 -14.16 20.14 -23.59
CA LYS A 212 -14.17 21.58 -23.86
C LYS A 212 -12.81 22.25 -23.66
N GLU A 213 -11.79 21.50 -23.23
CA GLU A 213 -10.47 22.07 -22.98
C GLU A 213 -9.67 22.14 -24.28
N GLU A 214 -9.19 23.34 -24.60
CA GLU A 214 -8.29 23.55 -25.73
C GLU A 214 -6.87 23.16 -25.35
N ILE A 215 -6.31 22.22 -26.11
CA ILE A 215 -4.93 21.77 -25.96
C ILE A 215 -4.20 22.06 -27.26
N HIS A 216 -3.01 22.65 -27.16
CA HIS A 216 -2.17 22.84 -28.33
C HIS A 216 -1.67 21.49 -28.84
N SER A 217 -1.95 21.22 -30.11
CA SER A 217 -1.35 20.07 -30.80
C SER A 217 -0.01 20.47 -31.39
N ALA A 218 0.95 19.55 -31.32
CA ALA A 218 2.21 19.61 -32.04
C ALA A 218 2.40 18.25 -32.72
N ASP A 219 2.73 18.25 -34.01
CA ASP A 219 2.99 17.04 -34.80
C ASP A 219 1.89 15.97 -34.71
N GLY A 220 0.62 16.41 -34.68
CA GLY A 220 -0.55 15.51 -34.61
C GLY A 220 -0.84 14.90 -33.24
N ASN A 221 -0.08 15.28 -32.20
CA ASN A 221 -0.27 14.80 -30.83
C ASN A 221 -0.65 15.92 -29.86
N TYR A 222 -1.42 15.57 -28.83
CA TYR A 222 -1.63 16.38 -27.64
C TYR A 222 -0.71 15.94 -26.51
N ARG A 223 0.01 16.92 -25.95
CA ARG A 223 0.82 16.71 -24.74
C ARG A 223 -0.01 16.92 -23.49
N ILE A 224 -0.30 15.82 -22.78
CA ILE A 224 -1.14 15.83 -21.58
C ILE A 224 -0.41 15.28 -20.36
N SER A 225 -0.89 15.59 -19.16
CA SER A 225 -0.31 15.05 -17.93
C SER A 225 -0.45 13.52 -17.91
N THR A 226 0.55 12.82 -17.36
CA THR A 226 0.48 11.35 -17.22
C THR A 226 -0.73 10.93 -16.38
N LEU A 227 -1.09 11.71 -15.36
CA LEU A 227 -2.24 11.44 -14.51
C LEU A 227 -3.56 11.56 -15.29
N ARG A 228 -3.70 12.56 -16.17
CA ARG A 228 -4.88 12.68 -17.05
C ARG A 228 -4.95 11.49 -18.00
N ALA A 229 -3.84 11.12 -18.63
CA ALA A 229 -3.80 9.97 -19.52
C ALA A 229 -4.20 8.67 -18.82
N LEU A 230 -3.81 8.50 -17.55
CA LEU A 230 -4.23 7.36 -16.72
C LEU A 230 -5.75 7.34 -16.52
N VAL A 231 -6.35 8.48 -16.13
CA VAL A 231 -7.80 8.58 -15.89
C VAL A 231 -8.61 8.36 -17.17
N LEU A 232 -8.12 8.83 -18.31
CA LEU A 232 -8.75 8.63 -19.62
C LEU A 232 -8.53 7.22 -20.20
N GLY A 233 -7.76 6.36 -19.53
CA GLY A 233 -7.44 5.01 -20.01
C GLY A 233 -6.36 4.95 -21.12
N LEU A 234 -5.90 6.12 -21.58
CA LEU A 234 -4.92 6.33 -22.65
C LEU A 234 -3.49 5.96 -22.25
N LEU A 235 -3.20 5.89 -20.95
CA LEU A 235 -1.87 5.48 -20.49
C LEU A 235 -1.65 3.98 -20.75
N LYS A 236 -0.70 3.66 -21.64
CA LYS A 236 -0.27 2.28 -21.87
C LYS A 236 0.31 1.67 -20.59
N GLN A 237 -0.12 0.46 -20.25
CA GLN A 237 0.42 -0.27 -19.10
C GLN A 237 1.74 -0.94 -19.47
N PHE A 238 2.77 -0.78 -18.65
CA PHE A 238 4.05 -1.47 -18.85
C PHE A 238 3.99 -2.90 -18.32
N ASN A 239 4.15 -3.89 -19.19
CA ASN A 239 4.23 -5.31 -18.84
C ASN A 239 5.70 -5.78 -18.91
N THR A 240 6.20 -6.29 -17.79
CA THR A 240 7.63 -6.30 -17.42
C THR A 240 8.61 -7.12 -18.25
N VAL A 241 8.19 -7.94 -19.21
CA VAL A 241 9.11 -8.80 -19.97
C VAL A 241 9.46 -8.19 -21.32
N GLU A 242 8.48 -7.62 -22.02
CA GLU A 242 8.68 -7.07 -23.37
C GLU A 242 9.09 -5.59 -23.30
N ASP A 243 8.50 -4.81 -22.40
CA ASP A 243 8.71 -3.36 -22.37
C ASP A 243 10.09 -2.95 -21.82
N LYS A 244 10.74 -3.76 -20.96
CA LYS A 244 12.09 -3.46 -20.44
C LYS A 244 13.18 -3.52 -21.51
N ASN A 245 12.95 -4.26 -22.59
CA ASN A 245 13.90 -4.41 -23.69
C ASN A 245 13.61 -3.45 -24.85
N THR A 246 12.57 -2.63 -24.74
CA THR A 246 12.33 -1.52 -25.68
C THR A 246 13.20 -0.32 -25.30
N SER A 247 13.61 0.48 -26.30
CA SER A 247 14.39 1.70 -26.09
C SER A 247 13.73 2.62 -25.05
N THR A 248 12.40 2.76 -25.10
CA THR A 248 11.62 3.55 -24.13
C THR A 248 11.69 2.99 -22.71
N GLY A 249 11.70 1.67 -22.54
CA GLY A 249 11.88 1.04 -21.22
C GLY A 249 13.29 1.19 -20.66
N GLN A 250 14.30 1.21 -21.52
CA GLN A 250 15.69 1.42 -21.15
C GLN A 250 15.98 2.90 -20.79
N GLU A 251 15.44 3.84 -21.56
CA GLU A 251 15.55 5.29 -21.29
C GLU A 251 14.92 5.69 -19.96
N ILE A 252 13.74 5.13 -19.64
CA ILE A 252 13.06 5.39 -18.37
C ILE A 252 13.78 4.68 -17.21
N ALA A 253 14.33 3.49 -17.42
CA ALA A 253 15.09 2.77 -16.40
C ALA A 253 16.46 3.42 -16.10
N ALA A 254 17.08 4.08 -17.09
CA ALA A 254 18.35 4.81 -16.91
C ALA A 254 18.17 6.14 -16.16
N ALA A 255 16.94 6.65 -16.05
CA ALA A 255 16.60 7.90 -15.36
C ALA A 255 16.20 7.71 -13.87
N VAL A 256 16.25 6.49 -13.34
CA VAL A 256 15.94 6.12 -11.94
C VAL A 256 17.21 5.65 -11.23
#